data_AF-A0A6P3XL40-F1
#
_entry.id   AF-A0A6P3XL40-F1
#
_cell.length_a   1.000
_cell.length_b   1.000
_cell.length_c   1.000
_cell.angle_alpha   90.00
_cell.angle_beta   90.00
_cell.angle_gamma   90.00
#
_symmetry.space_group_name_H-M   'P 1'
#
loop_
_entity.id
_entity.type
_entity.pdbx_description
1 polymer ?
#
loop_
_entity_poly.entity_id
_entity_poly.type
_entity_poly.pdbx_seq_one_letter_code
_entity_poly.pdbx_strand_id
1 'polypeptide(L)'
;MHHGGTAGETSEQDAAAAKVLLLRRWSDMPRHLQFNPHILTGYRPLMTIRQCLGSLFYIHNETVNILTHGFAILYMLVTVPHLLPWNTKGTLVGILSWCHLIGAVSPWIGSFLYHLFMNVNYDEVFYRTLLKVDMIGIWLCQSFGAIPMMAAAVHCLADNVWYCCIFIYCSLSMWGLLKAMTARSPWERRLCFAPPFLMRMLVMTLRCFGIGGGSPEALIHIILQKNNGY
;
A
#
# COMPACT_ATOMS: atom_id res chain seq x y z
N MET A 1 58.03 -12.94 17.63
CA MET A 1 57.44 -13.64 16.47
C MET A 1 56.00 -14.00 16.83
N HIS A 2 55.02 -13.23 16.38
CA HIS A 2 53.60 -13.60 16.46
C HIS A 2 52.83 -12.82 15.37
N HIS A 3 52.71 -13.41 14.18
CA HIS A 3 51.77 -12.97 13.15
C HIS A 3 51.38 -14.19 12.33
N GLY A 4 50.23 -14.78 12.66
CA GLY A 4 49.71 -15.97 11.98
C GLY A 4 48.21 -16.20 12.22
N GLY A 5 47.42 -15.12 12.43
CA GLY A 5 45.99 -15.23 12.78
C GLY A 5 45.00 -14.68 11.75
N THR A 6 45.41 -13.80 10.84
CA THR A 6 44.45 -12.90 10.15
C THR A 6 43.84 -13.43 8.85
N ALA A 7 44.46 -14.41 8.17
CA ALA A 7 44.02 -14.89 6.86
C ALA A 7 42.98 -16.03 6.92
N GLY A 8 42.97 -16.82 8.01
CA GLY A 8 41.99 -17.91 8.20
C GLY A 8 40.60 -17.38 8.60
N GLU A 9 40.57 -16.41 9.51
CA GLU A 9 39.33 -15.83 10.06
C GLU A 9 38.51 -15.07 9.00
N THR A 10 39.15 -14.40 8.05
CA THR A 10 38.48 -13.69 6.95
C THR A 10 37.80 -14.66 5.99
N SER A 11 38.44 -15.78 5.63
CA SER A 11 37.84 -16.76 4.70
C SER A 11 36.65 -17.54 5.30
N GLU A 12 36.69 -17.83 6.61
CA GLU A 12 35.56 -18.46 7.31
C GLU A 12 34.37 -17.51 7.49
N GLN A 13 34.64 -16.23 7.77
CA GLN A 13 33.60 -15.20 7.84
C GLN A 13 32.95 -14.96 6.46
N ASP A 14 33.74 -14.92 5.39
CA ASP A 14 33.23 -14.78 4.02
C ASP A 14 32.44 -16.02 3.58
N ALA A 15 32.89 -17.22 3.92
CA ALA A 15 32.15 -18.45 3.67
C ALA A 15 30.85 -18.52 4.48
N ALA A 16 30.84 -18.07 5.74
CA ALA A 16 29.64 -17.97 6.56
C ALA A 16 28.66 -16.92 6.00
N ALA A 17 29.16 -15.77 5.55
CA ALA A 17 28.36 -14.74 4.90
C ALA A 17 27.77 -15.24 3.55
N ALA A 18 28.55 -15.99 2.77
CA ALA A 18 28.06 -16.64 1.54
C ALA A 18 27.00 -17.72 1.83
N LYS A 19 27.14 -18.47 2.92
CA LYS A 19 26.14 -19.47 3.37
C LYS A 19 24.82 -18.84 3.84
N VAL A 20 24.91 -17.62 4.37
CA VAL A 20 23.76 -16.76 4.73
C VAL A 20 23.09 -16.16 3.49
N LEU A 21 23.86 -15.83 2.45
CA LEU A 21 23.32 -15.35 1.17
C LEU A 21 22.72 -16.48 0.31
N LEU A 22 22.94 -17.74 0.68
CA LEU A 22 22.46 -18.87 -0.09
C LEU A 22 20.92 -18.92 -0.08
N LEU A 23 20.34 -18.60 -1.22
CA LEU A 23 18.90 -18.64 -1.44
C LEU A 23 18.37 -20.06 -1.24
N ARG A 24 17.17 -20.16 -0.69
CA ARG A 24 16.50 -21.40 -0.32
C ARG A 24 15.50 -21.84 -1.38
N ARG A 25 15.16 -23.13 -1.34
CA ARG A 25 14.03 -23.68 -2.10
C ARG A 25 12.74 -23.49 -1.32
N TRP A 26 11.62 -23.49 -2.01
CA TRP A 26 10.29 -23.36 -1.42
C TRP A 26 10.03 -24.41 -0.32
N SER A 27 10.44 -25.66 -0.56
CA SER A 27 10.31 -26.77 0.40
C SER A 27 11.03 -26.53 1.72
N ASP A 28 12.09 -25.71 1.70
CA ASP A 28 12.98 -25.50 2.84
C ASP A 28 12.52 -24.30 3.69
N MET A 29 11.51 -23.55 3.22
CA MET A 29 11.00 -22.38 3.90
C MET A 29 10.04 -22.76 5.03
N PRO A 30 9.95 -21.98 6.12
CA PRO A 30 8.88 -22.12 7.10
C PRO A 30 7.49 -22.04 6.45
N ARG A 31 6.51 -22.79 6.98
CA ARG A 31 5.15 -22.88 6.41
C ARG A 31 4.48 -21.53 6.16
N HIS A 32 4.70 -20.53 7.00
CA HIS A 32 4.11 -19.19 6.83
C HIS A 32 4.72 -18.38 5.67
N LEU A 33 5.91 -18.76 5.17
CA LEU A 33 6.57 -18.19 4.00
C LEU A 33 6.36 -19.02 2.72
N GLN A 34 5.74 -20.21 2.82
CA GLN A 34 5.39 -21.08 1.69
C GLN A 34 4.07 -20.68 1.01
N PHE A 35 3.85 -19.39 0.75
CA PHE A 35 2.55 -18.90 0.26
C PHE A 35 2.28 -19.11 -1.23
N ASN A 36 3.31 -19.31 -2.06
CA ASN A 36 3.17 -19.56 -3.50
C ASN A 36 3.97 -20.81 -3.93
N PRO A 37 3.31 -21.96 -4.19
CA PRO A 37 4.00 -23.21 -4.55
C PRO A 37 4.60 -23.20 -5.96
N HIS A 38 4.31 -22.19 -6.78
CA HIS A 38 4.83 -22.09 -8.15
C HIS A 38 6.21 -21.41 -8.22
N ILE A 39 6.61 -20.70 -7.16
CA ILE A 39 7.96 -20.15 -7.03
C ILE A 39 8.78 -21.21 -6.30
N LEU A 40 9.71 -21.87 -7.00
CA LEU A 40 10.39 -23.06 -6.46
C LEU A 40 11.69 -22.74 -5.73
N THR A 41 12.36 -21.64 -6.09
CA THR A 41 13.69 -21.26 -5.60
C THR A 41 13.82 -19.75 -5.46
N GLY A 42 14.96 -19.28 -4.93
CA GLY A 42 15.26 -17.86 -4.81
C GLY A 42 14.72 -17.21 -3.53
N TYR A 43 14.28 -18.02 -2.57
CA TYR A 43 13.77 -17.53 -1.29
C TYR A 43 14.91 -17.04 -0.40
N ARG A 44 14.72 -15.89 0.22
CA ARG A 44 15.61 -15.44 1.30
C ARG A 44 15.51 -16.39 2.50
N PRO A 45 16.61 -16.69 3.20
CA PRO A 45 16.53 -17.42 4.47
C PRO A 45 15.86 -16.55 5.56
N LEU A 46 15.75 -17.08 6.78
CA LEU A 46 15.45 -16.27 7.94
C LEU A 46 16.65 -15.37 8.27
N MET A 47 16.40 -14.08 8.46
CA MET A 47 17.42 -13.03 8.43
C MET A 47 17.24 -12.05 9.60
N THR A 48 18.31 -11.38 9.99
CA THR A 48 18.23 -10.20 10.86
C THR A 48 17.72 -8.98 10.09
N ILE A 49 17.24 -7.95 10.78
CA ILE A 49 16.81 -6.68 10.16
C ILE A 49 17.92 -6.10 9.26
N ARG A 50 19.18 -6.11 9.72
CA ARG A 50 20.33 -5.64 8.93
C ARG A 50 20.51 -6.45 7.64
N GLN A 51 20.34 -7.76 7.71
CA GLN A 51 20.44 -8.62 6.53
C GLN A 51 19.25 -8.38 5.59
N CYS A 52 18.03 -8.13 6.09
CA CYS A 52 16.90 -7.73 5.26
C CYS A 52 17.19 -6.43 4.49
N LEU A 53 17.79 -5.43 5.13
CA LEU A 53 18.26 -4.22 4.45
C LEU A 53 19.35 -4.54 3.42
N GLY A 54 20.30 -5.41 3.76
CA GLY A 54 21.32 -5.91 2.84
C GLY A 54 20.74 -6.64 1.62
N SER A 55 19.52 -7.19 1.73
CA SER A 55 18.85 -7.89 0.61
C SER A 55 18.48 -7.00 -0.56
N LEU A 56 18.45 -5.68 -0.35
CA LEU A 56 18.25 -4.71 -1.43
C LEU A 56 19.36 -4.76 -2.51
N PHE A 57 20.53 -5.33 -2.18
CA PHE A 57 21.70 -5.36 -3.05
C PHE A 57 21.94 -6.70 -3.75
N TYR A 58 21.01 -7.66 -3.66
CA TYR A 58 21.08 -8.91 -4.43
C TYR A 58 19.69 -9.38 -4.88
N ILE A 59 19.66 -10.27 -5.86
CA ILE A 59 18.41 -10.73 -6.48
C ILE A 59 17.83 -11.92 -5.72
N HIS A 60 16.54 -11.88 -5.44
CA HIS A 60 15.76 -12.91 -4.78
C HIS A 60 14.27 -12.81 -5.19
N ASN A 61 13.44 -13.74 -4.72
CA ASN A 61 12.02 -13.84 -5.09
C ASN A 61 11.20 -12.57 -4.80
N GLU A 62 11.55 -11.83 -3.74
CA GLU A 62 10.88 -10.57 -3.36
C GLU A 62 11.47 -9.29 -3.98
N THR A 63 12.54 -9.35 -4.79
CA THR A 63 13.26 -8.13 -5.25
C THR A 63 12.34 -7.20 -6.04
N VAL A 64 11.53 -7.74 -6.95
CA VAL A 64 10.61 -6.92 -7.77
C VAL A 64 9.52 -6.30 -6.91
N ASN A 65 8.96 -7.03 -5.95
CA ASN A 65 7.96 -6.50 -5.03
C ASN A 65 8.53 -5.31 -4.25
N ILE A 66 9.71 -5.46 -3.65
CA ILE A 66 10.34 -4.39 -2.88
C ILE A 66 10.63 -3.15 -3.75
N LEU A 67 11.24 -3.34 -4.93
CA LEU A 67 11.64 -2.20 -5.77
C LEU A 67 10.44 -1.47 -6.38
N THR A 68 9.42 -2.21 -6.85
CA THR A 68 8.23 -1.59 -7.45
C THR A 68 7.47 -0.76 -6.42
N HIS A 69 7.27 -1.28 -5.20
CA HIS A 69 6.63 -0.52 -4.12
C HIS A 69 7.51 0.65 -3.63
N GLY A 70 8.82 0.45 -3.49
CA GLY A 70 9.75 1.51 -3.08
C GLY A 70 9.80 2.67 -4.07
N PHE A 71 9.87 2.38 -5.37
CA PHE A 71 9.82 3.39 -6.42
C PHE A 71 8.48 4.13 -6.43
N ALA A 72 7.36 3.42 -6.25
CA ALA A 72 6.04 4.04 -6.16
C ALA A 72 5.94 5.01 -4.97
N ILE A 73 6.51 4.70 -3.80
CA ILE A 73 6.55 5.64 -2.66
C ILE A 73 7.23 6.95 -3.09
N LEU A 74 8.44 6.87 -3.66
CA LEU A 74 9.21 8.03 -4.08
C LEU A 74 8.44 8.84 -5.14
N TYR A 75 7.93 8.16 -6.16
CA TYR A 75 7.15 8.78 -7.23
C TYR A 75 5.92 9.53 -6.68
N MET A 76 5.15 8.90 -5.79
CA MET A 76 3.93 9.50 -5.24
C MET A 76 4.24 10.66 -4.30
N LEU A 77 5.29 10.56 -3.47
CA LEU A 77 5.71 11.67 -2.59
C LEU A 77 6.21 12.88 -3.37
N VAL A 78 6.79 12.68 -4.56
CA VAL A 78 7.18 13.79 -5.44
C VAL A 78 5.97 14.34 -6.19
N THR A 79 5.18 13.49 -6.83
CA THR A 79 4.15 13.94 -7.78
C THR A 79 2.85 14.40 -7.13
N VAL A 80 2.31 13.66 -6.15
CA VAL A 80 0.99 13.94 -5.58
C VAL A 80 0.91 15.31 -4.91
N PRO A 81 1.89 15.75 -4.09
CA PRO A 81 1.85 17.09 -3.52
C PRO A 81 1.81 18.21 -4.57
N HIS A 82 2.44 18.04 -5.73
CA HIS A 82 2.38 19.06 -6.79
C HIS A 82 1.01 19.14 -7.49
N LEU A 83 0.22 18.07 -7.42
CA LEU A 83 -1.11 18.00 -8.04
C LEU A 83 -2.25 18.45 -7.09
N LEU A 84 -1.96 18.58 -5.79
CA LEU A 84 -2.97 18.88 -4.79
C LEU A 84 -3.17 20.40 -4.60
N PRO A 85 -4.41 20.87 -4.37
CA PRO A 85 -4.77 22.28 -4.30
C PRO A 85 -4.44 22.90 -2.92
N TRP A 86 -3.18 22.88 -2.49
CA TRP A 86 -2.75 23.35 -1.16
C TRP A 86 -3.05 24.83 -0.88
N ASN A 87 -3.05 25.66 -1.93
CA ASN A 87 -3.24 27.11 -1.82
C ASN A 87 -4.72 27.53 -1.85
N THR A 88 -5.65 26.60 -2.06
CA THR A 88 -7.08 26.90 -2.06
C THR A 88 -7.56 27.18 -0.63
N LYS A 89 -8.22 28.32 -0.42
CA LYS A 89 -8.75 28.70 0.89
C LYS A 89 -9.89 27.76 1.31
N GLY A 90 -9.75 27.11 2.46
CA GLY A 90 -10.81 26.31 3.08
C GLY A 90 -10.26 25.10 3.84
N THR A 91 -10.58 24.99 5.13
CA THR A 91 -10.11 23.90 6.01
C THR A 91 -10.47 22.52 5.45
N LEU A 92 -11.67 22.38 4.87
CA LEU A 92 -12.12 21.12 4.28
C LEU A 92 -11.22 20.68 3.11
N VAL A 93 -10.86 21.59 2.20
CA VAL A 93 -10.01 21.27 1.04
C VAL A 93 -8.62 20.83 1.48
N GLY A 94 -8.07 21.47 2.51
CA GLY A 94 -6.81 21.06 3.14
C GLY A 94 -6.90 19.64 3.73
N ILE A 95 -7.96 19.35 4.49
CA ILE A 95 -8.19 18.01 5.05
C ILE A 95 -8.32 16.97 3.93
N LEU A 96 -9.12 17.23 2.89
CA LEU A 96 -9.30 16.31 1.76
C LEU A 96 -7.98 16.07 1.00
N SER A 97 -7.14 17.09 0.85
CA SER A 97 -5.82 16.95 0.22
C SER A 97 -4.90 16.04 1.03
N TRP A 98 -4.88 16.19 2.36
CA TRP A 98 -4.16 15.28 3.25
C TRP A 98 -4.72 13.86 3.22
N CYS A 99 -6.05 13.70 3.20
CA CYS A 99 -6.70 12.40 3.05
C CYS A 99 -6.21 11.70 1.78
N HIS A 100 -6.19 12.42 0.66
CA HIS A 100 -5.71 11.89 -0.61
C HIS A 100 -4.24 11.49 -0.54
N LEU A 101 -3.36 12.38 -0.06
CA LEU A 101 -1.93 12.11 0.02
C LEU A 101 -1.62 10.88 0.90
N ILE A 102 -2.18 10.85 2.11
CA ILE A 102 -1.97 9.74 3.05
C ILE A 102 -2.49 8.44 2.44
N GLY A 103 -3.71 8.44 1.90
CA GLY A 103 -4.29 7.26 1.29
C GLY A 103 -3.54 6.81 0.03
N ALA A 104 -3.01 7.72 -0.76
CA ALA A 104 -2.30 7.37 -1.99
C ALA A 104 -0.93 6.73 -1.72
N VAL A 105 -0.24 7.15 -0.65
CA VAL A 105 1.10 6.65 -0.28
C VAL A 105 1.04 5.40 0.61
N SER A 106 0.01 5.24 1.43
CA SER A 106 -0.06 4.20 2.46
C SER A 106 0.03 2.74 1.97
N PRO A 107 -0.57 2.31 0.83
CA PRO A 107 -0.44 0.92 0.38
C PRO A 107 1.00 0.58 0.04
N TRP A 108 1.72 1.52 -0.57
CA TRP A 108 3.08 1.32 -1.01
C TRP A 108 4.03 1.19 0.18
N ILE A 109 3.85 2.01 1.22
CA ILE A 109 4.62 1.90 2.47
C ILE A 109 4.36 0.56 3.15
N GLY A 110 3.09 0.19 3.33
CA GLY A 110 2.73 -1.07 3.99
C GLY A 110 3.31 -2.28 3.27
N SER A 111 3.18 -2.31 1.95
CA SER A 111 3.68 -3.39 1.10
C SER A 111 5.20 -3.45 1.07
N PHE A 112 5.88 -2.30 0.96
CA PHE A 112 7.34 -2.23 1.02
C PHE A 112 7.88 -2.79 2.33
N LEU A 113 7.30 -2.37 3.47
CA LEU A 113 7.70 -2.87 4.79
C LEU A 113 7.48 -4.37 4.92
N TYR A 114 6.33 -4.88 4.47
CA TYR A 114 6.04 -6.31 4.48
C TYR A 114 7.06 -7.09 3.65
N HIS A 115 7.23 -6.79 2.37
CA HIS A 115 8.14 -7.52 1.51
C HIS A 115 9.60 -7.39 1.93
N LEU A 116 10.01 -6.24 2.49
CA LEU A 116 11.38 -6.08 2.97
C LEU A 116 11.66 -6.93 4.22
N PHE A 117 10.73 -6.96 5.19
CA PHE A 117 10.96 -7.53 6.52
C PHE A 117 10.24 -8.85 6.81
N MET A 118 9.47 -9.43 5.87
CA MET A 118 8.77 -10.70 6.08
C MET A 118 9.67 -11.89 6.44
N ASN A 119 10.96 -11.82 6.10
CA ASN A 119 11.97 -12.84 6.38
C ASN A 119 12.73 -12.61 7.69
N VAL A 120 12.34 -11.63 8.51
CA VAL A 120 12.99 -11.40 9.80
C VAL A 120 12.84 -12.63 10.70
N ASN A 121 13.96 -13.10 11.26
CA ASN A 121 14.04 -14.25 12.16
C ASN A 121 13.48 -13.90 13.54
N TYR A 122 12.15 -13.79 13.62
CA TYR A 122 11.42 -13.52 14.85
C TYR A 122 10.38 -14.62 15.07
N ASP A 123 9.09 -14.33 14.91
CA ASP A 123 8.02 -15.30 15.00
C ASP A 123 6.99 -15.10 13.88
N GLU A 124 6.07 -16.06 13.76
CA GLU A 124 4.99 -16.00 12.78
C GLU A 124 4.02 -14.84 13.08
N VAL A 125 3.94 -14.39 14.34
CA VAL A 125 3.10 -13.25 14.75
C VAL A 125 3.62 -11.95 14.13
N PHE A 126 4.93 -11.75 14.10
CA PHE A 126 5.57 -10.61 13.45
C PHE A 126 5.29 -10.61 11.94
N TYR A 127 5.46 -11.76 11.28
CA TYR A 127 5.08 -11.92 9.86
C TYR A 127 3.61 -11.54 9.61
N ARG A 128 2.69 -12.06 10.43
CA ARG A 128 1.25 -11.75 10.33
C ARG A 128 0.95 -10.28 10.64
N THR A 129 1.74 -9.64 11.49
CA THR A 129 1.62 -8.22 11.81
C THR A 129 2.04 -7.35 10.64
N LEU A 130 3.18 -7.65 9.99
CA LEU A 130 3.60 -6.97 8.76
C LEU A 130 2.56 -7.13 7.65
N LEU A 131 2.01 -8.34 7.48
CA LEU A 131 0.95 -8.59 6.50
C LEU A 131 -0.32 -7.78 6.82
N LYS A 132 -0.66 -7.59 8.10
CA LYS A 132 -1.76 -6.70 8.51
C LYS A 132 -1.44 -5.24 8.22
N VAL A 133 -0.20 -4.80 8.40
CA VAL A 133 0.23 -3.42 8.08
C VAL A 133 0.07 -3.14 6.59
N ASP A 134 0.48 -4.07 5.72
CA ASP A 134 0.23 -3.97 4.27
C ASP A 134 -1.26 -3.83 3.96
N MET A 135 -2.09 -4.68 4.56
CA MET A 135 -3.54 -4.59 4.42
C MET A 135 -4.15 -3.29 4.93
N ILE A 136 -3.64 -2.74 6.04
CA ILE A 136 -4.06 -1.43 6.56
C ILE A 136 -3.69 -0.34 5.55
N GLY A 137 -2.54 -0.44 4.89
CA GLY A 137 -2.14 0.46 3.81
C GLY A 137 -3.18 0.48 2.67
N ILE A 138 -3.64 -0.69 2.22
CA ILE A 138 -4.71 -0.83 1.22
C ILE A 138 -6.03 -0.22 1.74
N TRP A 139 -6.40 -0.50 2.99
CA TRP A 139 -7.61 0.04 3.58
C TRP A 139 -7.59 1.57 3.66
N LEU A 140 -6.45 2.17 4.06
CA LEU A 140 -6.27 3.63 4.12
C LEU A 140 -6.49 4.26 2.74
N CYS A 141 -5.96 3.68 1.67
CA CYS A 141 -6.20 4.14 0.30
C CYS A 141 -7.67 4.04 -0.08
N GLN A 142 -8.27 2.87 0.15
CA GLN A 142 -9.63 2.58 -0.31
C GLN A 142 -10.72 3.26 0.51
N SER A 143 -10.36 3.77 1.69
CA SER A 143 -11.26 4.46 2.61
C SER A 143 -10.87 5.93 2.68
N PHE A 144 -9.85 6.27 3.48
CA PHE A 144 -9.44 7.64 3.74
C PHE A 144 -9.02 8.36 2.45
N GLY A 145 -8.22 7.71 1.59
CA GLY A 145 -7.76 8.25 0.31
C GLY A 145 -8.86 8.54 -0.71
N ALA A 146 -10.03 7.91 -0.56
CA ALA A 146 -11.15 8.06 -1.47
C ALA A 146 -12.28 8.94 -0.92
N ILE A 147 -12.17 9.46 0.32
CA ILE A 147 -13.05 10.50 0.84
C ILE A 147 -13.10 11.74 -0.08
N PRO A 148 -11.99 12.24 -0.65
CA PRO A 148 -12.02 13.39 -1.56
C PRO A 148 -12.87 13.14 -2.81
N MET A 149 -12.78 11.93 -3.38
CA MET A 149 -13.63 11.53 -4.51
C MET A 149 -15.10 11.53 -4.10
N MET A 150 -15.44 10.94 -2.96
CA MET A 150 -16.81 10.90 -2.46
C MET A 150 -17.35 12.32 -2.19
N ALA A 151 -16.59 13.14 -1.48
CA ALA A 151 -16.93 14.52 -1.16
C ALA A 151 -17.16 15.36 -2.41
N ALA A 152 -16.29 15.23 -3.42
CA ALA A 152 -16.44 15.91 -4.70
C ALA A 152 -17.65 15.41 -5.48
N ALA A 153 -17.88 14.09 -5.50
CA ALA A 153 -18.93 13.48 -6.30
C ALA A 153 -20.35 13.86 -5.83
N VAL A 154 -20.55 14.04 -4.53
CA VAL A 154 -21.84 14.48 -3.94
C VAL A 154 -21.88 15.97 -3.62
N HIS A 155 -20.88 16.76 -4.01
CA HIS A 155 -20.73 18.14 -3.55
C HIS A 155 -21.92 19.06 -3.87
N CYS A 156 -22.62 18.83 -4.99
CA CYS A 156 -23.74 19.67 -5.40
C CYS A 156 -25.10 19.15 -4.91
N LEU A 157 -25.12 18.09 -4.09
CA LEU A 157 -26.32 17.63 -3.39
C LEU A 157 -26.54 18.45 -2.11
N ALA A 158 -27.76 18.41 -1.57
CA ALA A 158 -28.09 19.08 -0.32
C ALA A 158 -27.22 18.58 0.85
N ASP A 159 -26.89 19.47 1.79
CA ASP A 159 -25.96 19.22 2.89
C ASP A 159 -26.32 17.96 3.70
N ASN A 160 -27.60 17.74 3.97
CA ASN A 160 -28.07 16.55 4.67
C ASN A 160 -27.71 15.26 3.91
N VAL A 161 -27.89 15.25 2.59
CA VAL A 161 -27.52 14.11 1.73
C VAL A 161 -26.01 13.94 1.69
N TRP A 162 -25.25 15.04 1.63
CA TRP A 162 -23.79 15.01 1.65
C TRP A 162 -23.26 14.34 2.93
N TYR A 163 -23.70 14.81 4.11
CA TYR A 163 -23.29 14.23 5.39
C TYR A 163 -23.72 12.77 5.54
N CYS A 164 -24.93 12.41 5.12
CA CYS A 164 -25.40 11.04 5.12
C CYS A 164 -24.54 10.13 4.24
N CYS A 165 -24.22 10.55 3.01
CA CYS A 165 -23.37 9.78 2.10
C CYS A 165 -21.97 9.56 2.67
N ILE A 166 -21.33 10.59 3.22
CA ILE A 166 -20.00 10.47 3.84
C ILE A 166 -20.06 9.56 5.07
N PHE A 167 -21.08 9.69 5.93
CA PHE A 167 -21.24 8.86 7.11
C PHE A 167 -21.42 7.37 6.78
N ILE A 168 -22.28 7.06 5.80
CA ILE A 168 -22.49 5.68 5.33
C ILE A 168 -21.19 5.12 4.76
N TYR A 169 -20.48 5.89 3.94
CA TYR A 169 -19.21 5.48 3.37
C TYR A 169 -18.14 5.17 4.43
N CYS A 170 -18.00 6.04 5.44
CA CYS A 170 -17.10 5.82 6.56
C CYS A 170 -17.48 4.56 7.36
N SER A 171 -18.78 4.35 7.60
CA SER A 171 -19.28 3.18 8.32
C SER A 171 -18.98 1.87 7.57
N LEU A 172 -19.23 1.84 6.26
CA LEU A 172 -18.90 0.68 5.40
C LEU A 172 -17.39 0.43 5.36
N SER A 173 -16.59 1.49 5.32
CA SER A 173 -15.13 1.40 5.33
C SER A 173 -14.60 0.82 6.63
N MET A 174 -15.15 1.24 7.78
CA MET A 174 -14.78 0.70 9.10
C MET A 174 -15.21 -0.77 9.24
N TRP A 175 -16.42 -1.11 8.78
CA TRP A 175 -16.87 -2.50 8.75
C TRP A 175 -15.93 -3.39 7.91
N GLY A 176 -15.52 -2.89 6.73
CA GLY A 176 -14.57 -3.58 5.86
C GLY A 176 -13.22 -3.83 6.53
N LEU A 177 -12.69 -2.86 7.30
CA LEU A 177 -11.46 -3.03 8.06
C LEU A 177 -11.57 -4.14 9.10
N LEU A 178 -12.63 -4.13 9.92
CA LEU A 178 -12.82 -5.12 10.97
C LEU A 178 -12.89 -6.54 10.40
N LYS A 179 -13.57 -6.70 9.26
CA LYS A 179 -13.64 -7.97 8.54
C LYS A 179 -12.29 -8.35 7.93
N ALA A 180 -11.57 -7.41 7.32
CA ALA A 180 -10.26 -7.67 6.73
C ALA A 180 -9.23 -8.12 7.79
N MET A 181 -9.25 -7.54 9.00
CA MET A 181 -8.33 -7.87 10.10
C MET A 181 -8.59 -9.25 10.73
N THR A 182 -9.80 -9.79 10.55
CA THR A 182 -10.21 -11.10 11.09
C THR A 182 -10.30 -12.19 10.02
N ALA A 183 -10.17 -11.83 8.75
CA ALA A 183 -10.30 -12.74 7.62
C ALA A 183 -9.16 -13.77 7.53
N ARG A 184 -9.54 -15.02 7.26
CA ARG A 184 -8.64 -16.18 7.24
C ARG A 184 -8.12 -16.49 5.85
N SER A 185 -8.88 -16.16 4.81
CA SER A 185 -8.51 -16.37 3.41
C SER A 185 -8.18 -15.07 2.66
N PRO A 186 -7.33 -15.12 1.62
CA PRO A 186 -7.07 -13.98 0.75
C PRO A 186 -8.32 -13.43 0.06
N TRP A 187 -9.27 -14.29 -0.30
CA TRP A 187 -10.51 -13.90 -0.97
C TRP A 187 -11.45 -13.15 -0.04
N GLU A 188 -11.62 -13.62 1.20
CA GLU A 188 -12.38 -12.90 2.22
C GLU A 188 -11.84 -11.49 2.40
N ARG A 189 -10.50 -11.33 2.52
CA ARG A 189 -9.84 -10.03 2.69
C ARG A 189 -10.16 -9.05 1.56
N ARG A 190 -10.19 -9.53 0.31
CA ARG A 190 -10.51 -8.70 -0.86
C ARG A 190 -11.99 -8.31 -0.90
N LEU A 191 -12.89 -9.25 -0.62
CA LEU A 191 -14.33 -9.02 -0.63
C LEU A 191 -14.79 -8.06 0.47
N CYS A 192 -14.04 -7.93 1.57
CA CYS A 192 -14.32 -6.95 2.63
C CYS A 192 -14.36 -5.50 2.14
N PHE A 193 -13.61 -5.18 1.08
CA PHE A 193 -13.57 -3.83 0.50
C PHE A 193 -14.58 -3.63 -0.64
N ALA A 194 -15.35 -4.66 -1.01
CA ALA A 194 -16.34 -4.56 -2.09
C ALA A 194 -17.45 -3.55 -1.76
N PRO A 195 -18.05 -3.49 -0.56
CA PRO A 195 -19.11 -2.52 -0.27
C PRO A 195 -18.69 -1.04 -0.44
N PRO A 196 -17.59 -0.54 0.18
CA PRO A 196 -17.17 0.85 -0.05
C PRO A 196 -16.73 1.10 -1.50
N PHE A 197 -16.19 0.10 -2.20
CA PHE A 197 -15.90 0.21 -3.63
C PHE A 197 -17.18 0.36 -4.47
N LEU A 198 -18.18 -0.49 -4.26
CA LEU A 198 -19.45 -0.45 -4.99
C LEU A 198 -20.19 0.86 -4.73
N MET A 199 -20.18 1.38 -3.50
CA MET A 199 -20.75 2.68 -3.18
C MET A 199 -20.10 3.81 -3.99
N ARG A 200 -18.76 3.82 -4.12
CA ARG A 200 -18.05 4.79 -4.96
C ARG A 200 -18.45 4.68 -6.42
N MET A 201 -18.54 3.46 -6.95
CA MET A 201 -18.95 3.25 -8.34
C MET A 201 -20.38 3.71 -8.56
N LEU A 202 -21.30 3.45 -7.64
CA LEU A 202 -22.68 3.92 -7.69
C LEU A 202 -22.74 5.45 -7.71
N VAL A 203 -22.09 6.11 -6.74
CA VAL A 203 -22.12 7.58 -6.64
C VAL A 203 -21.48 8.25 -7.87
N MET A 204 -20.37 7.70 -8.37
CA MET A 204 -19.74 8.20 -9.59
C MET A 204 -20.65 8.01 -10.81
N THR A 205 -21.31 6.86 -10.91
CA THR A 205 -22.26 6.55 -12.00
C THR A 205 -23.44 7.52 -11.97
N LEU A 206 -24.04 7.74 -10.80
CA LEU A 206 -25.13 8.72 -10.64
C LEU A 206 -24.69 10.11 -11.11
N ARG A 207 -23.49 10.55 -10.72
CA ARG A 207 -22.93 11.82 -11.17
C ARG A 207 -22.74 11.88 -12.69
N CYS A 208 -22.27 10.81 -13.33
CA CYS A 208 -22.15 10.73 -14.79
C CYS A 208 -23.50 10.83 -15.51
N PHE A 209 -24.59 10.39 -14.87
CA PHE A 209 -25.96 10.56 -15.37
C PHE A 209 -26.60 11.91 -15.01
N GLY A 210 -25.83 12.85 -14.45
CA GLY A 210 -26.33 14.17 -14.02
C GLY A 210 -27.09 14.16 -12.69
N ILE A 211 -27.22 13.00 -12.04
CA ILE A 211 -27.88 12.83 -10.75
C ILE A 211 -26.82 13.11 -9.67
N GLY A 212 -26.77 14.35 -9.19
CA GLY A 212 -25.70 14.79 -8.29
C GLY A 212 -25.33 16.26 -8.46
N GLY A 213 -25.78 16.89 -9.56
CA GLY A 213 -25.45 18.26 -9.94
C GLY A 213 -24.02 18.41 -10.48
N GLY A 214 -23.65 19.65 -10.81
CA GLY A 214 -22.38 20.00 -11.44
C GLY A 214 -22.49 20.16 -12.96
N SER A 215 -21.58 20.95 -13.55
CA SER A 215 -21.57 21.16 -15.00
C SER A 215 -21.19 19.86 -15.72
N PRO A 216 -21.96 19.41 -16.74
CA PRO A 216 -21.57 18.26 -17.57
C PRO A 216 -20.24 18.49 -18.30
N GLU A 217 -19.83 19.75 -18.47
CA GLU A 217 -18.54 20.10 -19.09
C GLU A 217 -17.35 19.97 -18.13
N ALA A 218 -17.57 19.82 -16.82
CA ALA A 218 -16.47 19.69 -15.86
C ALA A 218 -15.61 18.45 -16.14
N LEU A 219 -16.21 17.35 -16.59
CA LEU A 219 -15.47 16.13 -16.96
C LEU A 219 -14.63 16.34 -18.22
N ILE A 220 -15.19 17.07 -19.19
CA ILE A 220 -14.52 17.44 -20.45
C ILE A 220 -13.32 18.36 -20.15
N HIS A 221 -13.47 19.33 -19.24
CA HIS A 221 -12.37 20.21 -18.83
C HIS A 221 -11.25 19.46 -18.11
N ILE A 222 -11.57 18.45 -17.29
CA ILE A 222 -10.56 17.61 -16.62
C ILE A 222 -9.81 16.75 -17.64
N ILE A 223 -10.52 16.14 -18.60
CA ILE A 223 -9.92 15.28 -19.64
C ILE A 223 -9.08 16.09 -20.61
N LEU A 224 -9.58 17.24 -21.06
CA LEU A 224 -8.88 18.07 -22.05
C LEU A 224 -7.76 18.90 -21.43
N GLN A 225 -7.72 19.06 -20.10
CA GLN A 225 -6.83 19.98 -19.37
C GLN A 225 -6.66 21.34 -20.08
N LYS A 226 -7.71 21.81 -20.78
CA LYS A 226 -7.69 23.13 -21.42
C LYS A 226 -7.76 24.16 -20.30
N ASN A 227 -6.60 24.67 -19.92
CA ASN A 227 -6.47 25.91 -19.17
C ASN A 227 -7.17 27.01 -19.97
N ASN A 228 -8.38 27.38 -19.56
CA ASN A 228 -8.88 28.72 -19.87
C ASN A 228 -8.10 29.66 -18.95
N GLY A 229 -6.91 30.06 -19.42
CA GLY A 229 -6.17 31.15 -18.83
C GLY A 229 -7.01 32.41 -18.86
N TYR A 230 -7.18 33.00 -17.69
CA TYR A 230 -7.37 34.44 -17.52
C TYR A 230 -6.16 34.94 -16.74
#